data_AF-A0A250JQN8-F1
#
_entry.id   AF-A0A250JQN8-F1
#
_cell.length_a   1.000
_cell.length_b   1.000
_cell.length_c   1.000
_cell.angle_alpha   90.00
_cell.angle_beta   90.00
_cell.angle_gamma   90.00
#
_symmetry.space_group_name_H-M   'P 1'
#
loop_
_entity.id
_entity.type
_entity.pdbx_description
1 polymer ?
#
loop_
_entity_poly.entity_id
_entity_poly.type
_entity_poly.pdbx_seq_one_letter_code
_entity_poly.pdbx_strand_id
1 'polypeptide(L)'
;MATKEQATDALVSVALRKALAGARVEVRLALPDSGAELQPEVEVAFPQGTSARQRNAALLLLATQVELRTPAQEHWLVESEVLDDGLRSRVYLLLLGVGGPRPTRDEAERGLQVLQSALR
;
A
#
# COMPACT_ATOMS: atom_id res chain seq x y z
N MET A 1 12.46 -21.44 -15.87
CA MET A 1 11.05 -21.58 -15.47
C MET A 1 10.83 -20.68 -14.26
N ALA A 2 9.77 -19.88 -14.24
CA ALA A 2 9.46 -19.05 -13.06
C ALA A 2 9.02 -19.94 -11.89
N THR A 3 9.37 -19.56 -10.65
CA THR A 3 8.87 -20.25 -9.46
C THR A 3 7.38 -19.96 -9.27
N LYS A 4 6.68 -20.79 -8.48
CA LYS A 4 5.25 -20.61 -8.17
C LYS A 4 4.98 -19.23 -7.54
N GLU A 5 5.89 -18.76 -6.69
CA GLU A 5 5.83 -17.43 -6.06
C GLU A 5 5.95 -16.30 -7.10
N GLN A 6 6.90 -16.41 -8.03
CA GLN A 6 7.05 -15.45 -9.13
C GLN A 6 5.81 -15.41 -10.03
N ALA A 7 5.15 -16.54 -10.25
CA ALA A 7 3.90 -16.60 -11.02
C ALA A 7 2.74 -15.91 -10.29
N THR A 8 2.62 -16.10 -8.97
CA THR A 8 1.59 -15.44 -8.15
C THR A 8 1.79 -13.93 -8.13
N ASP A 9 3.02 -13.45 -7.88
CA ASP A 9 3.36 -12.03 -7.87
C ASP A 9 3.07 -11.36 -9.23
N ALA A 10 3.41 -12.02 -10.32
CA ALA A 10 3.09 -11.54 -11.67
C ALA A 10 1.56 -11.43 -11.90
N LEU A 11 0.78 -12.41 -11.45
CA LEU A 11 -0.67 -12.40 -11.58
C LEU A 11 -1.31 -11.26 -10.77
N VAL A 12 -0.90 -11.08 -9.51
CA VAL A 12 -1.38 -9.99 -8.65
C VAL A 12 -1.01 -8.65 -9.26
N SER A 13 0.22 -8.49 -9.74
CA SER A 13 0.68 -7.26 -10.39
C SER A 13 -0.14 -6.91 -11.63
N VAL A 14 -0.50 -7.88 -12.47
CA VAL A 14 -1.37 -7.64 -13.65
C VAL A 14 -2.79 -7.28 -13.24
N ALA A 15 -3.36 -8.00 -12.27
CA ALA A 15 -4.70 -7.72 -11.76
C ALA A 15 -4.79 -6.32 -11.13
N LEU A 16 -3.78 -5.93 -10.34
CA LEU A 16 -3.69 -4.62 -9.70
C LEU A 16 -3.66 -3.50 -10.74
N ARG A 17 -2.79 -3.59 -11.76
CA ARG A 17 -2.72 -2.58 -12.83
C ARG A 17 -4.06 -2.40 -13.54
N LYS A 18 -4.79 -3.49 -13.79
CA LYS A 18 -6.14 -3.44 -14.36
C LYS A 18 -7.15 -2.80 -13.42
N ALA A 19 -7.08 -3.12 -12.13
CA ALA A 19 -8.01 -2.61 -11.12
C ALA A 19 -7.80 -1.11 -10.82
N LEU A 20 -6.57 -0.61 -10.97
CA LEU A 20 -6.20 0.80 -10.81
C LEU A 20 -6.34 1.63 -12.09
N ALA A 21 -6.87 1.06 -13.18
CA ALA A 21 -6.96 1.75 -14.46
C ALA A 21 -7.77 3.06 -14.34
N GLY A 22 -7.13 4.19 -14.65
CA GLY A 22 -7.71 5.53 -14.56
C GLY A 22 -7.76 6.13 -13.16
N ALA A 23 -7.35 5.39 -12.11
CA ALA A 23 -7.18 5.95 -10.78
C ALA A 23 -5.91 6.81 -10.71
N ARG A 24 -5.94 7.87 -9.91
CA ARG A 24 -4.74 8.58 -9.50
C ARG A 24 -4.15 7.83 -8.30
N VAL A 25 -2.86 7.53 -8.36
CA VAL A 25 -2.12 6.84 -7.29
C VAL A 25 -1.00 7.74 -6.83
N GLU A 26 -0.88 7.95 -5.53
CA GLU A 26 0.14 8.80 -4.91
C GLU A 26 0.82 8.03 -3.78
N VAL A 27 2.16 7.99 -3.81
CA VAL A 27 2.96 7.36 -2.74
C VAL A 27 3.63 8.48 -1.95
N ARG A 28 3.46 8.49 -0.63
CA ARG A 28 4.01 9.55 0.22
C ARG A 28 4.33 9.07 1.63
N LEU A 29 5.08 9.90 2.34
CA LEU A 29 5.17 9.85 3.80
C LEU A 29 4.11 10.80 4.35
N ALA A 30 3.05 10.26 4.93
CA ALA A 30 2.00 11.03 5.58
C ALA A 30 2.32 11.24 7.06
N LEU A 31 1.78 12.32 7.61
CA LEU A 31 1.69 12.53 9.04
C LEU A 31 0.29 12.09 9.46
N PRO A 32 0.13 11.02 10.26
CA PRO A 32 -1.17 10.65 10.82
C PRO A 32 -1.65 11.74 11.78
N ASP A 33 -2.95 11.79 12.05
CA ASP A 33 -3.58 12.82 12.90
C ASP A 33 -3.02 12.87 14.33
N SER A 34 -2.39 11.77 14.78
CA SER A 34 -1.65 11.71 16.05
C SER A 34 -0.35 12.54 16.06
N GLY A 35 0.12 13.01 14.89
CA GLY A 35 1.18 14.00 14.70
C GLY A 35 2.60 13.54 15.03
N ALA A 36 2.81 12.28 15.42
CA ALA A 36 4.09 11.87 16.01
C ALA A 36 5.09 11.28 15.00
N GLU A 37 4.64 10.64 13.91
CA GLU A 37 5.48 9.69 13.15
C GLU A 37 5.16 9.72 11.65
N LEU A 38 6.18 9.73 10.78
CA LEU A 38 5.99 9.64 9.33
C LEU A 38 5.56 8.22 8.95
N GLN A 39 4.39 8.10 8.32
CA GLN A 39 3.81 6.84 7.89
C GLN A 39 3.86 6.70 6.36
N PRO A 40 4.50 5.66 5.83
CA PRO A 40 4.46 5.36 4.40
C PRO A 40 3.06 4.94 3.98
N GLU A 41 2.50 5.61 2.97
CA GLU A 41 1.19 5.26 2.42
C GLU A 41 1.12 5.40 0.89
N VAL A 42 0.21 4.62 0.32
CA VAL A 42 -0.29 4.77 -1.05
C VAL A 42 -1.74 5.24 -0.96
N GLU A 43 -2.02 6.46 -1.40
CA GLU A 43 -3.38 6.94 -1.60
C GLU A 43 -3.81 6.65 -3.05
N VAL A 44 -5.04 6.15 -3.21
CA VAL A 44 -5.67 5.88 -4.51
C VAL A 44 -6.96 6.68 -4.59
N ALA A 45 -7.09 7.54 -5.59
CA ALA A 45 -8.29 8.29 -5.91
C ALA A 45 -8.92 7.77 -7.21
N PHE A 46 -10.14 7.23 -7.12
CA PHE A 46 -10.84 6.66 -8.26
C PHE A 46 -11.70 7.71 -9.00
N PRO A 47 -11.87 7.59 -10.33
CA PRO A 47 -12.81 8.42 -11.08
C PRO A 47 -14.24 8.30 -10.56
N GLN A 48 -15.02 9.38 -10.68
CA GLN A 48 -16.45 9.32 -10.44
C GLN A 48 -17.12 8.25 -11.30
N GLY A 49 -18.11 7.54 -10.73
CA GLY A 49 -18.80 6.43 -11.40
C GLY A 49 -18.09 5.08 -11.27
N THR A 50 -16.86 5.02 -10.74
CA THR A 50 -16.23 3.73 -10.39
C THR A 50 -17.05 3.03 -9.31
N SER A 51 -17.44 1.77 -9.56
CA SER A 51 -18.27 1.03 -8.61
C SER A 51 -17.52 0.71 -7.32
N ALA A 52 -18.24 0.66 -6.19
CA ALA A 52 -17.65 0.28 -4.90
C ALA A 52 -16.96 -1.09 -4.95
N ARG A 53 -17.50 -2.05 -5.71
CA ARG A 53 -16.88 -3.38 -5.90
C ARG A 53 -15.53 -3.29 -6.60
N GLN A 54 -15.39 -2.46 -7.63
CA GLN A 54 -14.11 -2.24 -8.31
C GLN A 54 -13.09 -1.57 -7.38
N ARG A 55 -13.50 -0.53 -6.65
CA ARG A 55 -12.63 0.14 -5.68
C ARG A 55 -12.14 -0.81 -4.59
N ASN A 56 -13.04 -1.59 -4.00
CA ASN A 56 -12.69 -2.55 -2.96
C ASN A 56 -11.76 -3.66 -3.50
N ALA A 57 -12.01 -4.16 -4.72
CA ALA A 57 -11.14 -5.14 -5.34
C ALA A 57 -9.74 -4.58 -5.59
N ALA A 58 -9.64 -3.34 -6.08
CA ALA A 58 -8.36 -2.66 -6.27
C ALA A 58 -7.61 -2.46 -4.95
N LEU A 59 -8.32 -2.07 -3.88
CA LEU A 59 -7.73 -1.91 -2.55
C LEU A 59 -7.17 -3.22 -1.99
N LEU A 60 -7.93 -4.31 -2.10
CA LEU A 60 -7.50 -5.64 -1.66
C LEU A 60 -6.29 -6.15 -2.46
N LEU A 61 -6.27 -5.92 -3.77
CA LEU A 61 -5.14 -6.26 -4.62
C LEU A 61 -3.89 -5.44 -4.26
N LEU A 62 -4.07 -4.14 -3.97
CA LEU A 62 -2.98 -3.27 -3.57
C LEU A 62 -2.40 -3.72 -2.23
N ALA A 63 -3.25 -3.97 -1.22
CA ALA A 63 -2.82 -4.48 0.07
C ALA A 63 -2.08 -5.82 -0.08
N THR A 64 -2.61 -6.74 -0.89
CA THR A 64 -1.95 -8.02 -1.18
C THR A 64 -0.57 -7.82 -1.83
N GLN A 65 -0.46 -6.92 -2.80
CA GLN A 65 0.81 -6.63 -3.46
C GLN A 65 1.83 -6.02 -2.51
N VAL A 66 1.39 -5.14 -1.59
CA VAL A 66 2.25 -4.58 -0.55
C VAL A 66 2.70 -5.67 0.42
N GLU A 67 1.79 -6.52 0.91
CA GLU A 67 2.11 -7.66 1.79
C GLU A 67 3.18 -8.58 1.19
N LEU A 68 3.04 -8.95 -0.09
CA LEU A 68 4.00 -9.81 -0.79
C LEU A 68 5.38 -9.14 -0.99
N ARG A 69 5.45 -7.82 -0.93
CA ARG A 69 6.68 -7.04 -1.11
C ARG A 69 7.33 -6.60 0.20
N THR A 70 6.57 -6.59 1.29
CA THR A 70 7.08 -6.26 2.62
C THR A 70 8.03 -7.36 3.10
N PRO A 71 9.30 -7.04 3.40
CA PRO A 71 10.23 -8.03 3.91
C PRO A 71 9.79 -8.56 5.28
N ALA A 72 9.79 -9.88 5.45
CA ALA A 72 9.35 -10.53 6.69
C ALA A 72 10.08 -10.06 7.96
N GLN A 73 11.32 -9.57 7.81
CA GLN A 73 12.15 -9.05 8.89
C GLN A 73 11.75 -7.65 9.39
N GLU A 74 10.94 -6.91 8.63
CA GLU A 74 10.59 -5.53 9.00
C GLU A 74 9.42 -5.49 10.00
N HIS A 75 8.70 -6.60 10.22
CA HIS A 75 7.60 -6.73 11.20
C HIS A 75 6.48 -5.66 11.09
N TRP A 76 6.41 -4.92 10.00
CA TRP A 76 5.36 -3.93 9.75
C TRP A 76 4.03 -4.61 9.44
N LEU A 77 2.94 -3.92 9.75
CA LEU A 77 1.59 -4.37 9.35
C LEU A 77 1.13 -3.58 8.13
N VAL A 78 0.52 -4.27 7.16
CA VAL A 78 -0.14 -3.61 6.03
C VAL A 78 -1.59 -3.37 6.40
N GLU A 79 -1.97 -2.11 6.44
CA GLU A 79 -3.33 -1.69 6.74
C GLU A 79 -3.96 -1.03 5.52
N SER A 80 -5.29 -1.08 5.45
CA SER A 80 -6.03 -0.48 4.35
C SER A 80 -7.34 0.12 4.83
N GLU A 81 -7.72 1.26 4.25
CA GLU A 81 -8.98 1.92 4.58
C GLU A 81 -9.57 2.66 3.37
N VAL A 82 -10.90 2.80 3.39
CA VAL A 82 -11.64 3.67 2.48
C VAL A 82 -11.87 4.99 3.19
N LEU A 83 -11.50 6.10 2.56
CA LEU A 83 -11.66 7.43 3.15
C LEU A 83 -13.13 7.89 3.11
N ASP A 84 -13.46 8.90 3.92
CA ASP A 84 -14.83 9.37 4.15
C ASP A 84 -15.60 9.81 2.88
N ASP A 85 -14.90 10.24 1.83
CA ASP A 85 -15.55 10.60 0.56
C ASP A 85 -15.96 9.39 -0.29
N GLY A 86 -15.58 8.18 0.12
CA GLY A 86 -15.88 6.92 -0.54
C GLY A 86 -15.25 6.76 -1.92
N LEU A 87 -14.50 7.74 -2.42
CA LEU A 87 -13.81 7.72 -3.72
C LEU A 87 -12.31 7.53 -3.56
N ARG A 88 -11.76 7.87 -2.39
CA ARG A 88 -10.38 7.64 -2.03
C ARG A 88 -10.24 6.45 -1.11
N SER A 89 -9.10 5.80 -1.20
CA SER A 89 -8.69 4.72 -0.31
C SER A 89 -7.19 4.79 -0.12
N ARG A 90 -6.68 4.24 0.98
CA ARG A 90 -5.23 4.14 1.18
C ARG A 90 -4.82 2.77 1.68
N VAL A 91 -3.59 2.40 1.34
CA VAL A 91 -2.84 1.31 1.95
C VAL A 91 -1.62 1.91 2.59
N TYR A 92 -1.36 1.57 3.85
CA TYR A 92 -0.22 2.12 4.59
C TYR A 92 0.50 1.05 5.39
N LEU A 93 1.78 1.32 5.66
CA LEU A 93 2.59 0.48 6.54
C LEU A 93 2.52 1.04 7.95
N LEU A 94 1.95 0.26 8.87
CA LEU A 94 2.08 0.54 10.30
C LEU A 94 3.45 0.06 10.77
N LEU A 95 4.35 1.02 10.93
CA LEU A 95 5.70 0.78 11.41
C LEU A 95 5.67 0.62 12.93
N LEU A 96 6.28 -0.46 13.45
CA LEU A 96 6.22 -0.77 14.88
C LEU A 96 7.40 -0.20 15.68
N GLY A 97 8.41 0.36 15.00
CA GLY A 97 9.63 0.86 15.63
C GLY A 97 10.58 -0.27 15.99
N VAL A 98 11.68 -0.38 15.27
CA VAL A 98 12.71 -1.39 15.60
C VAL A 98 13.44 -0.98 16.88
N GLY A 99 13.14 -1.66 18.00
CA GLY A 99 13.85 -1.49 19.27
C GLY A 99 13.55 -0.19 20.02
N GLY A 100 12.51 0.55 19.64
CA GLY A 100 12.11 1.80 20.28
C GLY A 100 10.59 2.03 20.22
N PRO A 101 10.07 3.03 20.95
CA PRO A 101 8.63 3.28 21.02
C PRO A 101 8.06 3.97 19.76
N ARG A 102 8.93 4.39 18.82
CA ARG A 102 8.57 5.13 17.61
C ARG A 102 9.41 4.66 16.41
N PRO A 103 8.85 4.63 15.19
CA PRO A 103 9.57 4.42 13.96
C PRO A 103 10.62 5.50 13.70
N THR A 104 11.71 5.07 13.09
CA THR A 104 12.75 6.00 12.65
C THR A 104 12.44 6.57 11.26
N ARG A 105 13.07 7.70 10.91
CA ARG A 105 12.98 8.24 9.53
C ARG A 105 13.48 7.24 8.49
N ASP A 106 14.55 6.52 8.80
CA ASP A 106 15.11 5.49 7.91
C ASP A 106 14.13 4.34 7.71
N GLU A 107 13.42 3.93 8.76
CA GLU A 107 12.35 2.92 8.68
C GLU A 107 11.20 3.40 7.78
N ALA A 108 10.78 4.66 7.92
CA ALA A 108 9.79 5.27 7.06
C ALA A 108 10.25 5.34 5.59
N GLU A 109 11.50 5.71 5.33
CA GLU A 109 12.04 5.74 3.97
C GLU A 109 12.14 4.35 3.34
N ARG A 110 12.51 3.31 4.11
CA ARG A 110 12.45 1.92 3.62
C ARG A 110 11.03 1.48 3.31
N GLY A 111 10.07 1.80 4.18
CA GLY A 111 8.67 1.53 3.92
C GLY A 111 8.18 2.22 2.64
N LEU A 112 8.58 3.47 2.40
CA LEU A 112 8.26 4.18 1.16
C LEU A 112 8.80 3.46 -0.08
N GLN A 113 10.02 2.92 0.00
CA GLN A 113 10.61 2.14 -1.09
C GLN A 113 9.84 0.84 -1.36
N VAL A 114 9.37 0.15 -0.32
CA VAL A 114 8.49 -1.02 -0.46
C VAL A 114 7.22 -0.65 -1.22
N LEU A 115 6.55 0.43 -0.82
CA LEU A 115 5.33 0.89 -1.48
C LEU A 115 5.55 1.28 -2.95
N GLN A 116 6.66 1.97 -3.25
CA GLN A 116 7.05 2.27 -4.63
C GLN A 116 7.32 1.01 -5.44
N SER A 117 7.94 -0.01 -4.85
CA SER A 117 8.21 -1.28 -5.52
C SER A 117 6.94 -2.08 -5.80
N ALA A 118 5.94 -2.01 -4.89
CA ALA A 118 4.66 -2.69 -5.03
C ALA A 118 3.83 -2.16 -6.21
N LEU A 119 4.07 -0.92 -6.65
CA LEU A 119 3.34 -0.29 -7.75
C LEU A 119 4.04 -0.41 -9.11
N ARG A 120 5.25 -0.94 -9.18
CA ARG A 120 6.00 -1.14 -10.43
C ARG A 120 5.53 -2.39 -11.17
#